data_AF-A0A838LNI7-F1
#
_entry.id   AF-A0A838LNI7-F1
#
_cell.length_a   1.000
_cell.length_b   1.000
_cell.length_c   1.000
_cell.angle_alpha   90.00
_cell.angle_beta   90.00
_cell.angle_gamma   90.00
#
_symmetry.space_group_name_H-M   'P 1'
#
loop_
_entity.id
_entity.type
_entity.pdbx_description
1 polymer ?
#
loop_
_entity_poly.entity_id
_entity_poly.type
_entity_poly.pdbx_seq_one_letter_code
_entity_poly.pdbx_strand_id
1 'polypeptide(L)'
;MADSKDHPDLGDFAALEPSRRRFLKLLSAAGFSAPALVILAPSDARSHVPAAAPDPTPTPTPTPTPTPTPTPTPTPTPTPTPTPTPTPTPTPTPTPTPTPTPTPTPTPAVPKTSRIRGKKRLTKRRGRYTFSSPTPGATFECRVDRGPWKACTSPYVVKTKKLAAGKHTLRVRAVLHGVPDPTPSVKRFTVIR
;
A
#
# COMPACT_ATOMS: atom_id res chain seq x y z
N MET A 1 -29.84 35.88 0.92
CA MET A 1 -29.11 35.32 2.07
C MET A 1 -28.72 33.92 1.65
N ALA A 2 -27.54 33.75 1.06
CA ALA A 2 -26.29 33.38 1.76
C ALA A 2 -26.46 31.99 2.40
N ASP A 3 -25.68 30.96 2.07
CA ASP A 3 -24.24 30.91 2.32
C ASP A 3 -23.67 29.65 1.61
N SER A 4 -22.66 29.79 0.74
CA SER A 4 -21.24 29.53 1.02
C SER A 4 -20.95 28.03 1.23
N LYS A 5 -20.36 27.31 0.27
CA LYS A 5 -18.97 27.41 -0.20
C LYS A 5 -18.00 27.40 0.97
N ASP A 6 -17.49 26.22 1.30
CA ASP A 6 -16.11 26.13 1.74
C ASP A 6 -15.49 24.77 1.42
N HIS A 7 -14.32 24.86 0.83
CA HIS A 7 -13.44 23.82 0.35
C HIS A 7 -12.09 24.13 0.99
N PRO A 8 -11.58 23.34 1.95
CA PRO A 8 -10.20 23.49 2.36
C PRO A 8 -9.29 22.63 1.47
N ASP A 9 -8.66 23.37 0.57
CA ASP A 9 -7.27 23.25 0.13
C ASP A 9 -6.38 22.44 1.10
N LEU A 10 -5.84 21.32 0.63
CA LEU A 10 -4.67 20.68 1.23
C LEU A 10 -3.74 20.18 0.12
N GLY A 11 -2.72 20.99 -0.16
CA GLY A 11 -1.35 20.55 0.11
C GLY A 11 -0.70 19.69 -0.96
N ASP A 12 -0.12 20.39 -1.93
CA ASP A 12 1.21 20.16 -2.50
C ASP A 12 2.08 19.11 -1.77
N PHE A 13 2.34 17.97 -2.41
CA PHE A 13 3.46 17.09 -2.09
C PHE A 13 4.13 16.60 -3.38
N ALA A 14 4.83 17.53 -4.02
CA ALA A 14 5.91 17.23 -4.94
C ALA A 14 7.21 16.97 -4.15
N ALA A 15 7.60 15.70 -4.00
CA ALA A 15 8.98 15.28 -3.74
C ALA A 15 9.11 13.80 -4.13
N LEU A 16 9.50 13.47 -5.36
CA LEU A 16 10.89 13.20 -5.77
C LEU A 16 11.63 12.25 -4.81
N GLU A 17 11.48 10.95 -5.09
CA GLU A 17 12.47 9.90 -4.83
C GLU A 17 13.86 10.30 -5.36
N PRO A 18 14.95 9.85 -4.70
CA PRO A 18 15.77 8.86 -5.40
C PRO A 18 16.40 7.78 -4.49
N SER A 19 16.08 6.53 -4.82
CA SER A 19 17.03 5.45 -5.09
C SER A 19 18.52 5.86 -5.18
N ARG A 20 19.38 5.31 -4.28
CA ARG A 20 20.73 4.81 -4.64
C ARG A 20 21.47 4.09 -3.48
N ARG A 21 21.73 2.80 -3.75
CA ARG A 21 23.04 2.10 -3.68
C ARG A 21 23.76 1.91 -2.33
N ARG A 22 23.58 0.69 -1.82
CA ARG A 22 24.62 -0.34 -1.55
C ARG A 22 26.12 0.03 -1.72
N PHE A 23 26.88 -0.45 -0.72
CA PHE A 23 28.31 -0.80 -0.68
C PHE A 23 29.34 0.34 -0.54
N LEU A 24 30.03 0.38 0.61
CA LEU A 24 31.49 0.21 0.70
C LEU A 24 31.94 -0.10 2.15
N LYS A 25 32.78 -1.12 2.29
CA LYS A 25 33.53 -1.57 3.49
C LYS A 25 34.54 -0.52 3.95
N LEU A 26 34.83 -0.43 5.25
CA LEU A 26 36.17 -0.12 5.79
C LEU A 26 36.37 -0.79 7.17
N LEU A 27 37.56 -1.35 7.38
CA LEU A 27 38.07 -2.14 8.51
C LEU A 27 38.89 -1.30 9.49
N SER A 28 39.20 -1.88 10.66
CA SER A 28 40.39 -1.65 11.53
C SER A 28 40.23 -0.60 12.66
N ALA A 29 40.79 -0.67 13.89
CA ALA A 29 41.38 -1.68 14.81
C ALA A 29 41.77 -0.93 16.13
N ALA A 30 42.33 -1.66 17.13
CA ALA A 30 42.92 -1.25 18.44
C ALA A 30 41.92 -1.13 19.61
N GLY A 31 42.13 -1.62 20.83
CA GLY A 31 43.32 -2.11 21.56
C GLY A 31 43.29 -1.51 22.99
N PHE A 32 43.87 -2.20 24.00
CA PHE A 32 44.05 -1.82 25.44
C PHE A 32 42.90 -2.18 26.42
N SER A 33 43.09 -2.60 27.67
CA SER A 33 44.23 -3.13 28.46
C SER A 33 43.73 -3.33 29.91
N ALA A 34 43.75 -4.58 30.42
CA ALA A 34 44.09 -5.07 31.79
C ALA A 34 43.34 -4.53 33.06
N PRO A 35 43.60 -5.04 34.30
CA PRO A 35 43.57 -6.44 34.80
C PRO A 35 42.93 -6.63 36.21
N ALA A 36 42.91 -7.90 36.66
CA ALA A 36 43.10 -8.43 38.03
C ALA A 36 41.98 -8.39 39.10
N LEU A 37 41.74 -9.57 39.74
CA LEU A 37 41.83 -9.89 41.20
C LEU A 37 40.92 -11.13 41.53
N VAL A 38 41.41 -12.38 41.53
CA VAL A 38 41.88 -13.22 42.67
C VAL A 38 41.00 -13.16 43.93
N ILE A 39 40.48 -14.30 44.45
CA ILE A 39 40.68 -14.85 45.83
C ILE A 39 40.19 -16.33 45.89
N LEU A 40 41.07 -17.19 46.42
CA LEU A 40 40.92 -18.61 46.81
C LEU A 40 40.31 -18.77 48.21
N ALA A 41 39.64 -19.90 48.50
CA ALA A 41 39.98 -20.82 49.62
C ALA A 41 38.95 -21.96 49.80
N PRO A 42 39.39 -23.22 50.00
CA PRO A 42 38.63 -24.32 50.57
C PRO A 42 38.94 -24.51 52.07
N SER A 43 37.98 -24.96 52.87
CA SER A 43 38.23 -25.33 54.29
C SER A 43 37.59 -26.67 54.63
N ASP A 44 38.48 -27.65 54.87
CA ASP A 44 38.26 -28.98 55.44
C ASP A 44 38.52 -28.91 56.96
N ALA A 45 37.75 -29.65 57.78
CA ALA A 45 38.14 -29.91 59.18
C ALA A 45 37.47 -31.18 59.73
N ARG A 46 38.31 -32.18 60.00
CA ARG A 46 38.05 -33.50 60.61
C ARG A 46 38.04 -33.49 62.15
N SER A 47 37.32 -34.47 62.68
CA SER A 47 37.59 -35.32 63.86
C SER A 47 37.83 -34.71 65.25
N HIS A 48 37.09 -35.19 66.26
CA HIS A 48 37.64 -35.62 67.55
C HIS A 48 36.76 -36.68 68.25
N VAL A 49 37.37 -37.83 68.55
CA VAL A 49 37.00 -38.88 69.53
C VAL A 49 38.29 -39.12 70.34
N PRO A 50 38.33 -39.07 71.69
CA PRO A 50 38.19 -40.24 72.60
C PRO A 50 37.58 -39.82 73.98
N ALA A 51 37.42 -40.58 75.07
CA ALA A 51 38.11 -41.71 75.70
C ALA A 51 37.12 -42.41 76.69
N ALA A 52 36.91 -43.72 76.63
CA ALA A 52 37.57 -44.77 77.43
C ALA A 52 37.37 -44.67 78.96
N ALA A 53 36.47 -45.51 79.49
CA ALA A 53 36.34 -45.89 80.90
C ALA A 53 36.58 -47.42 81.03
N PRO A 54 37.09 -47.93 82.17
CA PRO A 54 37.66 -49.27 82.27
C PRO A 54 36.63 -50.41 82.37
N ASP A 55 37.16 -51.56 82.01
CA ASP A 55 36.62 -52.88 81.67
C ASP A 55 36.11 -53.70 82.87
N PRO A 56 34.84 -54.17 82.89
CA PRO A 56 34.37 -55.22 83.80
C PRO A 56 34.57 -56.64 83.22
N THR A 57 35.34 -57.44 83.96
CA THR A 57 35.55 -58.90 83.93
C THR A 57 34.64 -59.74 82.99
N PRO A 58 35.20 -60.58 82.10
CA PRO A 58 34.41 -61.40 81.18
C PRO A 58 33.63 -62.50 81.91
N THR A 59 32.30 -62.42 81.80
CA THR A 59 31.34 -63.48 82.14
C THR A 59 31.32 -64.51 80.99
N PRO A 60 31.23 -65.84 81.26
CA PRO A 60 31.28 -66.87 80.22
C PRO A 60 30.26 -66.61 79.12
N THR A 61 30.74 -66.61 77.87
CA THR A 61 29.96 -66.35 76.67
C THR A 61 28.99 -67.51 76.40
N PRO A 62 27.66 -67.28 76.37
CA PRO A 62 26.71 -68.31 75.95
C PRO A 62 26.93 -68.66 74.48
N THR A 63 26.91 -69.96 74.18
CA THR A 63 26.96 -70.52 72.82
C THR A 63 25.96 -69.81 71.90
N PRO A 64 26.36 -69.31 70.72
CA PRO A 64 25.46 -68.59 69.84
C PRO A 64 24.36 -69.53 69.32
N THR A 65 23.11 -69.16 69.59
CA THR A 65 21.93 -69.75 68.96
C THR A 65 21.98 -69.48 67.45
N PRO A 66 21.70 -70.47 66.58
CA PRO A 66 21.80 -70.28 65.13
C PRO A 66 20.94 -69.09 64.68
N THR A 67 21.58 -68.13 64.02
CA THR A 67 20.90 -66.97 63.46
C THR A 67 19.96 -67.44 62.34
N PRO A 68 18.67 -67.06 62.35
CA PRO A 68 17.75 -67.43 61.28
C PRO A 68 18.27 -66.91 59.94
N THR A 69 18.28 -67.79 58.95
CA THR A 69 18.66 -67.48 57.57
C THR A 69 17.81 -66.30 57.05
N PRO A 70 18.41 -65.24 56.48
CA PRO A 70 17.65 -64.09 56.01
C PRO A 70 16.67 -64.54 54.92
N THR A 71 15.40 -64.18 55.11
CA THR A 71 14.35 -64.37 54.10
C THR A 71 14.69 -63.52 52.87
N PRO A 72 14.61 -64.06 51.64
CA PRO A 72 14.95 -63.30 50.44
C PRO A 72 14.05 -62.06 50.34
N THR A 73 14.68 -60.89 50.21
CA THR A 73 13.97 -59.62 50.00
C THR A 73 13.28 -59.65 48.63
N PRO A 74 11.99 -59.29 48.52
CA PRO A 74 11.30 -59.30 47.25
C PRO A 74 11.98 -58.34 46.26
N THR A 75 12.24 -58.84 45.05
CA THR A 75 12.80 -58.06 43.95
C THR A 75 11.84 -56.92 43.59
N PRO A 76 12.31 -55.66 43.48
CA PRO A 76 11.43 -54.55 43.14
C PRO A 76 10.79 -54.76 41.76
N THR A 77 9.47 -54.56 41.70
CA THR A 77 8.70 -54.62 40.47
C THR A 77 9.16 -53.50 39.53
N PRO A 78 9.40 -53.77 38.23
CA PRO A 78 9.84 -52.73 37.31
C PRO A 78 8.81 -51.61 37.23
N THR A 79 9.28 -50.38 37.38
CA THR A 79 8.47 -49.17 37.24
C THR A 79 8.07 -49.02 35.76
N PRO A 80 6.79 -48.75 35.44
CA PRO A 80 6.37 -48.57 34.06
C PRO A 80 7.10 -47.39 33.41
N THR A 81 7.64 -47.63 32.22
CA THR A 81 8.28 -46.61 31.39
C THR A 81 7.24 -45.54 30.99
N PRO A 82 7.55 -44.23 31.13
CA PRO A 82 6.60 -43.18 30.76
C PRO A 82 6.28 -43.24 29.26
N THR A 83 4.98 -43.19 28.95
CA THR A 83 4.48 -43.10 27.57
C THR A 83 4.91 -41.77 26.95
N PRO A 84 5.43 -41.75 25.71
CA PRO A 84 5.85 -40.51 25.07
C PRO A 84 4.66 -39.55 24.92
N THR A 85 4.87 -38.30 25.32
CA THR A 85 3.88 -37.23 25.16
C THR A 85 3.71 -36.89 23.67
N PRO A 86 2.48 -36.74 23.17
CA PRO A 86 2.26 -36.40 21.77
C PRO A 86 2.94 -35.06 21.42
N THR A 87 3.65 -35.04 20.30
CA THR A 87 4.27 -33.82 19.76
C THR A 87 3.17 -32.90 19.22
N PRO A 88 3.19 -31.58 19.52
CA PRO A 88 2.17 -30.66 19.04
C PRO A 88 2.20 -30.58 17.51
N THR A 89 1.04 -30.71 16.89
CA THR A 89 0.84 -30.52 15.45
C THR A 89 1.08 -29.04 15.09
N PRO A 90 1.85 -28.72 14.03
CA PRO A 90 2.08 -27.33 13.64
C PRO A 90 0.76 -26.65 13.26
N THR A 91 0.58 -25.44 13.79
CA THR A 91 -0.55 -24.58 13.43
C THR A 91 -0.40 -24.08 11.99
N PRO A 92 -1.44 -24.12 11.15
CA PRO A 92 -1.35 -23.62 9.78
C PRO A 92 -0.98 -22.14 9.77
N THR A 93 -0.01 -21.78 8.93
CA THR A 93 0.38 -20.38 8.70
C THR A 93 -0.74 -19.67 7.94
N PRO A 94 -1.13 -18.44 8.32
CA PRO A 94 -2.16 -17.70 7.60
C PRO A 94 -1.74 -17.44 6.15
N THR A 95 -2.64 -17.75 5.22
CA THR A 95 -2.48 -17.41 3.80
C THR A 95 -2.51 -15.89 3.63
N PRO A 96 -1.57 -15.28 2.89
CA PRO A 96 -1.58 -13.84 2.67
C PRO A 96 -2.89 -13.41 1.97
N THR A 97 -3.51 -12.36 2.49
CA THR A 97 -4.67 -11.73 1.85
C THR A 97 -4.23 -11.09 0.53
N PRO A 98 -4.96 -11.29 -0.58
CA PRO A 98 -4.59 -10.67 -1.85
C PRO A 98 -4.58 -9.15 -1.73
N THR A 99 -3.52 -8.53 -2.25
CA THR A 99 -3.43 -7.07 -2.38
C THR A 99 -4.49 -6.61 -3.40
N PRO A 100 -5.26 -5.53 -3.12
CA PRO A 100 -6.24 -5.03 -4.07
C PRO A 100 -5.55 -4.64 -5.38
N THR A 101 -6.09 -5.11 -6.49
CA THR A 101 -5.68 -4.67 -7.82
C THR A 101 -6.05 -3.19 -7.99
N PRO A 102 -5.15 -2.32 -8.48
CA PRO A 102 -5.49 -0.93 -8.70
C PRO A 102 -6.66 -0.81 -9.68
N THR A 103 -7.65 0.00 -9.31
CA THR A 103 -8.75 0.37 -10.22
C THR A 103 -8.16 1.16 -11.39
N PRO A 104 -8.54 0.85 -12.65
CA PRO A 104 -8.05 1.62 -13.80
C PRO A 104 -8.44 3.09 -13.66
N THR A 105 -7.47 3.99 -13.88
CA THR A 105 -7.75 5.42 -14.01
C THR A 105 -8.62 5.63 -15.27
N PRO A 106 -9.74 6.38 -15.17
CA PRO A 106 -10.57 6.62 -16.34
C PRO A 106 -9.78 7.38 -17.41
N THR A 107 -9.83 6.90 -18.66
CA THR A 107 -9.26 7.61 -19.81
C THR A 107 -9.95 8.98 -19.94
N PRO A 108 -9.20 10.09 -20.06
CA PRO A 108 -9.79 11.41 -20.25
C PRO A 108 -10.72 11.43 -21.47
N ALA A 109 -11.99 11.78 -21.25
CA ALA A 109 -12.96 11.88 -22.34
C ALA A 109 -12.65 13.12 -23.19
N VAL A 110 -12.18 12.91 -24.42
CA VAL A 110 -12.00 14.01 -25.39
C VAL A 110 -13.35 14.36 -26.00
N PRO A 111 -13.79 15.63 -25.99
CA PRO A 111 -15.09 15.99 -26.54
C PRO A 111 -15.09 15.89 -28.07
N LYS A 112 -16.22 15.44 -28.63
CA LYS A 112 -16.41 15.34 -30.08
C LYS A 112 -17.55 16.23 -30.56
N THR A 113 -17.35 16.95 -31.66
CA THR A 113 -18.35 17.82 -32.25
C THR A 113 -19.05 17.09 -33.40
N SER A 114 -20.39 17.02 -33.35
CA SER A 114 -21.17 16.48 -34.46
C SER A 114 -21.07 17.36 -35.71
N ARG A 115 -21.40 16.78 -36.87
CA ARG A 115 -21.52 17.52 -38.12
C ARG A 115 -22.49 18.70 -38.01
N ILE A 116 -22.05 19.87 -38.44
CA ILE A 116 -22.87 21.08 -38.49
C ILE A 116 -23.91 20.98 -39.61
N ARG A 117 -25.19 21.02 -39.22
CA ARG A 117 -26.35 21.09 -40.12
C ARG A 117 -26.72 22.56 -40.36
N GLY A 118 -27.26 22.85 -41.55
CA GLY A 118 -27.63 24.20 -41.97
C GLY A 118 -27.36 24.47 -43.45
N LYS A 119 -27.78 25.65 -43.93
CA LYS A 119 -27.73 26.01 -45.35
C LYS A 119 -26.30 26.26 -45.85
N LYS A 120 -26.02 25.85 -47.10
CA LYS A 120 -24.76 26.13 -47.82
C LYS A 120 -24.79 27.49 -48.53
N ARG A 121 -25.97 28.05 -48.79
CA ARG A 121 -26.18 29.31 -49.51
C ARG A 121 -27.14 30.19 -48.69
N LEU A 122 -26.69 31.37 -48.30
CA LEU A 122 -27.45 32.32 -47.49
C LEU A 122 -27.83 33.52 -48.36
N THR A 123 -29.09 33.57 -48.76
CA THR A 123 -29.72 34.71 -49.46
C THR A 123 -30.50 35.63 -48.52
N LYS A 124 -30.76 35.18 -47.29
CA LYS A 124 -31.43 35.96 -46.24
C LYS A 124 -30.39 36.64 -45.34
N ARG A 125 -30.84 37.62 -44.53
CA ARG A 125 -29.98 38.33 -43.57
C ARG A 125 -29.42 37.45 -42.42
N ARG A 126 -29.85 36.18 -42.31
CA ARG A 126 -29.44 35.23 -41.25
C ARG A 126 -29.37 33.79 -41.76
N GLY A 127 -28.43 33.01 -41.22
CA GLY A 127 -28.32 31.56 -41.40
C GLY A 127 -28.35 30.83 -40.06
N ARG A 128 -29.20 29.80 -39.92
CA ARG A 128 -29.28 28.96 -38.72
C ARG A 128 -28.49 27.68 -38.92
N TYR A 129 -27.67 27.33 -37.94
CA TYR A 129 -26.85 26.14 -37.92
C TYR A 129 -27.08 25.35 -36.63
N THR A 130 -27.20 24.03 -36.74
CA THR A 130 -27.38 23.14 -35.60
C THR A 130 -26.23 22.14 -35.53
N PHE A 131 -25.82 21.84 -34.30
CA PHE A 131 -24.78 20.89 -33.94
C PHE A 131 -25.05 20.39 -32.53
N SER A 132 -24.41 19.29 -32.15
CA SER A 132 -24.42 18.68 -30.82
C SER A 132 -23.06 18.05 -30.53
N SER A 133 -22.93 17.51 -29.32
CA SER A 133 -21.82 16.66 -28.90
C SER A 133 -22.41 15.41 -28.24
N PRO A 134 -21.87 14.20 -28.50
CA PRO A 134 -22.24 13.02 -27.74
C PRO A 134 -21.60 13.03 -26.34
N THR A 135 -20.66 13.94 -26.07
CA THR A 135 -19.94 14.04 -24.80
C THR A 135 -20.79 14.85 -23.80
N PRO A 136 -21.26 14.24 -22.70
CA PRO A 136 -22.03 14.94 -21.67
C PRO A 136 -21.22 16.08 -21.04
N GLY A 137 -21.89 17.20 -20.73
CA GLY A 137 -21.25 18.35 -20.09
C GLY A 137 -20.37 19.21 -21.00
N ALA A 138 -20.20 18.84 -22.28
CA ALA A 138 -19.43 19.65 -23.21
C ALA A 138 -20.16 20.96 -23.58
N THR A 139 -19.42 22.07 -23.55
CA THR A 139 -19.84 23.38 -24.08
C THR A 139 -19.37 23.54 -25.53
N PHE A 140 -19.75 24.62 -26.22
CA PHE A 140 -19.32 24.85 -27.60
C PHE A 140 -18.68 26.21 -27.81
N GLU A 141 -17.68 26.21 -28.67
CA GLU A 141 -17.11 27.41 -29.25
C GLU A 141 -17.28 27.43 -30.76
N CYS A 142 -17.64 28.59 -31.28
CA CYS A 142 -17.84 28.85 -32.69
C CYS A 142 -16.88 29.92 -33.17
N ARG A 143 -16.43 29.79 -34.41
CA ARG A 143 -15.84 30.90 -35.15
C ARG A 143 -16.29 30.88 -36.60
N VAL A 144 -16.44 32.07 -37.17
CA VAL A 144 -16.65 32.25 -38.61
C VAL A 144 -15.32 32.70 -39.21
N ASP A 145 -14.89 32.02 -40.26
CA ASP A 145 -13.63 32.19 -40.97
C ASP A 145 -12.40 32.07 -40.05
N ARG A 146 -11.56 33.10 -40.05
CA ARG A 146 -10.38 33.25 -39.19
C ARG A 146 -10.67 34.09 -37.95
N GLY A 147 -11.94 34.35 -37.64
CA GLY A 147 -12.33 35.05 -36.41
C GLY A 147 -11.91 34.28 -35.15
N PRO A 148 -11.91 34.96 -33.99
CA PRO A 148 -11.63 34.33 -32.71
C PRO A 148 -12.70 33.29 -32.38
N TRP A 149 -12.29 32.23 -31.66
CA TRP A 149 -13.24 31.31 -31.03
C TRP A 149 -14.03 32.06 -29.97
N LYS A 150 -15.35 31.87 -29.97
CA LYS A 150 -16.26 32.45 -28.98
C LYS A 150 -17.24 31.40 -28.52
N ALA A 151 -17.64 31.45 -27.26
CA ALA A 151 -18.71 30.63 -26.75
C ALA A 151 -19.98 30.79 -27.61
N CYS A 152 -20.64 29.68 -27.90
CA CYS A 152 -21.85 29.65 -28.69
C CYS A 152 -22.78 28.51 -28.27
N THR A 153 -24.05 28.60 -28.65
CA THR A 153 -25.05 27.57 -28.42
C THR A 153 -25.65 27.09 -29.74
N SER A 154 -26.10 25.84 -29.74
CA SER A 154 -26.91 25.29 -30.83
C SER A 154 -28.38 25.51 -30.50
N PRO A 155 -29.19 26.07 -31.40
CA PRO A 155 -28.87 26.52 -32.77
C PRO A 155 -28.11 27.87 -32.84
N TYR A 156 -26.99 27.89 -33.56
CA TYR A 156 -26.19 29.10 -33.80
C TYR A 156 -26.71 29.89 -35.00
N VAL A 157 -26.82 31.22 -34.87
CA VAL A 157 -27.32 32.11 -35.93
C VAL A 157 -26.22 33.03 -36.43
N VAL A 158 -25.80 32.80 -37.68
CA VAL A 158 -24.87 33.69 -38.41
C VAL A 158 -25.66 34.87 -38.98
N LYS A 159 -25.27 36.10 -38.64
CA LYS A 159 -25.86 37.33 -39.20
C LYS A 159 -25.06 37.77 -40.43
N THR A 160 -25.65 37.70 -41.62
CA THR A 160 -24.93 38.01 -42.88
C THR A 160 -24.68 39.49 -43.08
N LYS A 161 -25.37 40.39 -42.35
CA LYS A 161 -25.08 41.84 -42.35
C LYS A 161 -23.64 42.16 -41.95
N LYS A 162 -23.02 41.32 -41.10
CA LYS A 162 -21.64 41.49 -40.62
C LYS A 162 -20.61 40.73 -41.45
N LEU A 163 -21.03 40.10 -42.54
CA LEU A 163 -20.16 39.30 -43.42
C LEU A 163 -20.18 39.90 -44.82
N ALA A 164 -19.03 39.87 -45.49
CA ALA A 164 -18.93 40.20 -46.90
C ALA A 164 -19.75 39.22 -47.76
N ALA A 165 -20.01 39.56 -49.02
CA ALA A 165 -20.50 38.57 -49.98
C ALA A 165 -19.36 37.59 -50.31
N GLY A 166 -19.68 36.32 -50.52
CA GLY A 166 -18.69 35.29 -50.87
C GLY A 166 -18.68 34.09 -49.94
N LYS A 167 -17.59 33.30 -50.00
CA LYS A 167 -17.43 32.04 -49.28
C LYS A 167 -16.96 32.28 -47.85
N HIS A 168 -17.63 31.63 -46.91
CA HIS A 168 -17.34 31.66 -45.49
C HIS A 168 -17.28 30.25 -44.91
N THR A 169 -16.63 30.11 -43.76
CA THR A 169 -16.45 28.84 -43.06
C THR A 169 -16.84 29.00 -41.59
N LEU A 170 -17.94 28.36 -41.18
CA LEU A 170 -18.26 28.18 -39.77
C LEU A 170 -17.49 26.97 -39.24
N ARG A 171 -16.71 27.15 -38.18
CA ARG A 171 -16.10 26.08 -37.41
C ARG A 171 -16.73 26.04 -36.03
N VAL A 172 -17.00 24.83 -35.53
CA VAL A 172 -17.54 24.58 -34.20
C VAL A 172 -16.69 23.51 -33.53
N ARG A 173 -16.30 23.74 -32.28
CA ARG A 173 -15.64 22.75 -31.43
C ARG A 173 -16.37 22.62 -30.10
N ALA A 174 -16.53 21.40 -29.63
CA ALA A 174 -16.96 21.10 -28.27
C ALA A 174 -15.78 21.32 -27.31
N VAL A 175 -16.05 21.73 -26.08
CA VAL A 175 -15.05 21.95 -25.03
C VAL A 175 -15.53 21.32 -23.74
N LEU A 176 -14.72 20.44 -23.15
CA LEU A 176 -15.01 19.75 -21.89
C LEU A 176 -13.84 20.00 -20.92
N HIS A 177 -14.12 20.54 -19.74
CA HIS A 177 -13.10 20.85 -18.73
C HIS A 177 -11.89 21.63 -19.28
N GLY A 178 -12.14 22.58 -20.18
CA GLY A 178 -11.08 23.38 -20.84
C GLY A 178 -10.38 22.68 -22.01
N VAL A 179 -10.63 21.39 -22.25
CA VAL A 179 -10.06 20.63 -23.37
C VAL A 179 -10.96 20.77 -24.60
N PRO A 180 -10.50 21.39 -25.70
CA PRO A 180 -11.27 21.50 -26.93
C PRO A 180 -11.20 20.23 -27.78
N ASP A 181 -12.24 20.00 -28.58
CA ASP A 181 -12.24 19.00 -29.65
C ASP A 181 -11.09 19.29 -30.62
N PRO A 182 -10.11 18.38 -30.78
CA PRO A 182 -8.97 18.57 -31.68
C PRO A 182 -9.39 18.59 -33.15
N THR A 183 -10.57 18.06 -33.46
CA THR A 183 -11.14 17.92 -34.80
C THR A 183 -12.41 18.75 -34.97
N PRO A 184 -12.32 20.10 -34.96
CA PRO A 184 -13.48 20.97 -35.06
C PRO A 184 -14.30 20.64 -36.30
N SER A 185 -15.62 20.53 -36.13
CA SER A 185 -16.53 20.37 -37.25
C SER A 185 -16.56 21.63 -38.11
N VAL A 186 -16.60 21.46 -39.43
CA VAL A 186 -16.50 22.54 -40.41
C VAL A 186 -17.71 22.59 -41.33
N LYS A 187 -18.28 23.79 -41.52
CA LYS A 187 -19.36 24.07 -42.47
C LYS A 187 -19.00 25.25 -43.35
N ARG A 188 -18.84 24.98 -44.64
CA ARG A 188 -18.71 26.02 -45.66
C ARG A 188 -20.09 26.53 -46.08
N PHE A 189 -20.23 27.84 -46.21
CA PHE A 189 -21.43 28.49 -46.73
C PHE A 189 -21.07 29.74 -47.55
N THR A 190 -21.97 30.16 -48.43
CA THR A 190 -21.79 31.36 -49.26
C THR A 190 -22.85 32.38 -48.89
N VAL A 191 -22.44 33.63 -48.66
CA VAL A 191 -23.33 34.78 -48.51
C VAL A 191 -23.55 35.40 -49.88
N ILE A 192 -24.82 35.57 -50.25
CA ILE A 192 -25.25 36.18 -51.51
C ILE A 192 -26.05 37.41 -51.15
N ARG A 193 -25.72 38.52 -51.81
CA ARG A 193 -26.39 39.81 -51.66
C ARG A 193 -27.21 40.11 -52.89
#